data_AF-A0A521SWP1-F1
#
_entry.id   AF-A0A521SWP1-F1
#
_cell.length_a   1.000
_cell.length_b   1.000
_cell.length_c   1.000
_cell.angle_alpha   90.00
_cell.angle_beta   90.00
_cell.angle_gamma   90.00
#
_symmetry.space_group_name_H-M   'P 1'
#
loop_
_entity.id
_entity.type
_entity.pdbx_description
1 polymer ?
#
loop_
_entity_poly.entity_id
_entity_poly.type
_entity_poly.pdbx_seq_one_letter_code
_entity_poly.pdbx_strand_id
1 'polypeptide(L)'
;MTTILASTDTEVIIALEPYLSGLNYAVVVYGQQLIEENPDLGNRFMVAYLKGVRQYLEGPTERNLEIISAATGVDAETLAGICWPYMRPDGVINYAGSLDWQNWELANDRLEAIVPEEVYWNRSFVDAANEVLGAP
;
A
#
# COMPACT_ATOMS: atom_id res chain seq x y z
N MET A 1 -6.13 13.84 5.77
CA MET A 1 -6.97 12.73 6.27
C MET A 1 -7.61 13.20 7.58
N THR A 2 -8.71 13.96 7.53
CA THR A 2 -9.30 14.54 8.75
C THR A 2 -10.80 14.86 8.59
N THR A 3 -11.61 13.91 8.10
CA THR A 3 -13.06 14.14 7.96
C THR A 3 -13.92 12.98 8.47
N ILE A 4 -13.44 12.23 9.47
CA ILE A 4 -14.27 11.25 10.19
C ILE A 4 -14.09 11.42 11.71
N LEU A 5 -14.15 12.66 12.21
CA LEU A 5 -14.23 12.94 13.65
C LEU A 5 -15.28 14.01 13.99
N ALA A 6 -16.17 14.33 13.05
CA ALA A 6 -17.18 15.37 13.23
C ALA A 6 -18.47 14.87 13.91
N SER A 7 -18.40 13.83 14.75
CA SER A 7 -19.50 13.49 15.67
C SER A 7 -19.04 13.59 17.12
N THR A 8 -19.29 14.76 17.69
CA THR A 8 -19.38 15.11 19.12
C THR A 8 -18.18 14.76 20.02
N ASP A 9 -17.52 15.81 20.53
CA ASP A 9 -16.45 15.81 21.55
C ASP A 9 -15.10 15.17 21.20
N THR A 10 -14.75 15.08 19.91
CA THR A 10 -13.37 14.71 19.53
C THR A 10 -12.57 15.94 19.09
N GLU A 11 -11.53 16.28 19.86
CA GLU A 11 -10.52 17.27 19.47
C GLU A 11 -9.36 16.55 18.76
N VAL A 12 -9.00 17.00 17.56
CA VAL A 12 -7.80 16.52 16.85
C VAL A 12 -6.58 17.11 17.55
N ILE A 13 -5.90 16.29 18.36
CA ILE A 13 -4.74 16.73 19.14
C ILE A 13 -3.53 16.98 18.22
N ILE A 14 -3.25 16.09 17.27
CA ILE A 14 -2.19 16.22 16.25
C ILE A 14 -2.64 15.50 14.97
N ALA A 15 -2.46 16.14 13.82
CA ALA A 15 -2.52 15.48 12.51
C ALA A 15 -1.18 14.79 12.24
N LEU A 16 -1.19 13.48 11.98
CA LEU A 16 0.04 12.70 11.76
C LEU A 16 0.57 12.82 10.33
N GLU A 17 -0.26 13.26 9.38
CA GLU A 17 0.08 13.29 7.95
C GLU A 17 1.32 14.12 7.60
N PRO A 18 1.58 15.29 8.23
CA PRO A 18 2.82 16.04 8.00
C PRO A 18 4.08 15.29 8.45
N TYR A 19 3.94 14.33 9.38
CA TYR A 19 5.05 13.59 9.99
C TYR A 19 5.25 12.21 9.37
N LEU A 20 4.22 11.67 8.70
CA LEU A 20 4.26 10.36 8.05
C LEU A 20 4.48 10.45 6.53
N SER A 21 4.76 11.65 6.01
CA SER A 21 4.95 11.85 4.58
C SER A 21 6.12 11.02 4.05
N GLY A 22 5.88 10.24 3.00
CA GLY A 22 6.89 9.39 2.37
C GLY A 22 7.02 7.98 2.95
N LEU A 23 6.43 7.67 4.11
CA LEU A 23 6.44 6.32 4.65
C LEU A 23 5.53 5.37 3.86
N ASN A 24 5.97 4.13 3.69
CA ASN A 24 5.14 3.06 3.15
C ASN A 24 4.21 2.56 4.28
N TYR A 25 2.90 2.75 4.14
CA TYR A 25 1.94 2.32 5.17
C TYR A 25 1.79 0.79 5.23
N ALA A 26 1.81 0.14 4.08
CA ALA A 26 1.71 -1.32 3.95
C ALA A 26 2.53 -1.79 2.74
N VAL A 27 3.00 -3.04 2.80
CA VAL A 27 3.76 -3.68 1.72
C VAL A 27 3.22 -5.09 1.46
N VAL A 28 3.36 -5.55 0.21
CA VAL A 28 3.06 -6.94 -0.15
C VAL A 28 4.34 -7.75 0.04
N VAL A 29 4.26 -8.84 0.80
CA VAL A 29 5.39 -9.73 1.08
C VAL A 29 5.11 -11.09 0.44
N TYR A 30 6.09 -11.60 -0.32
CA TYR A 30 6.03 -12.94 -0.90
C TYR A 30 6.83 -13.92 -0.06
N GLY A 31 6.30 -15.13 0.08
CA GLY A 31 7.07 -16.28 0.54
C GLY A 31 7.94 -16.86 -0.58
N GLN A 32 8.85 -17.76 -0.20
CA GLN A 32 9.81 -18.42 -1.09
C GLN A 32 9.16 -19.03 -2.34
N GLN A 33 7.96 -19.61 -2.21
CA GLN A 33 7.19 -20.20 -3.31
C GLN A 33 7.00 -19.25 -4.50
N LEU A 34 6.76 -17.96 -4.25
CA LEU A 34 6.47 -16.97 -5.30
C LEU A 34 7.72 -16.22 -5.77
N ILE A 35 8.80 -16.26 -4.99
CA ILE A 35 10.05 -15.55 -5.30
C ILE A 35 11.00 -16.46 -6.09
N GLU A 36 11.23 -17.68 -5.59
CA GLU A 36 12.31 -18.55 -6.06
C GLU A 36 11.77 -19.77 -6.83
N GLU A 37 10.78 -20.45 -6.26
CA GLU A 37 10.32 -21.73 -6.78
C GLU A 37 9.37 -21.59 -7.98
N ASN A 38 8.53 -20.55 -7.96
CA ASN A 38 7.57 -20.28 -9.02
C ASN A 38 7.41 -18.76 -9.27
N PRO A 39 8.46 -18.10 -9.80
CA PRO A 39 8.42 -16.67 -10.09
C PRO A 39 7.37 -16.30 -11.14
N ASP A 40 6.99 -17.20 -12.04
CA ASP A 40 5.87 -16.97 -12.97
C ASP A 40 4.54 -16.77 -12.23
N LEU A 41 4.27 -17.60 -11.21
CA LEU A 41 3.10 -17.42 -10.36
C LEU A 41 3.16 -16.09 -9.59
N GLY A 42 4.34 -15.70 -9.10
CA GLY A 42 4.55 -14.39 -8.48
C GLY A 42 4.23 -13.23 -9.44
N ASN A 43 4.72 -13.28 -10.68
CA ASN A 43 4.43 -12.28 -11.71
C ASN A 43 2.92 -12.20 -12.00
N ARG A 44 2.26 -13.35 -12.18
CA ARG A 44 0.81 -13.41 -12.42
C ARG A 44 0.00 -12.86 -11.24
N PHE A 45 0.45 -13.11 -10.01
CA PHE A 45 -0.14 -12.50 -8.83
C PHE A 45 0.00 -10.97 -8.88
N MET A 46 1.21 -10.43 -9.13
CA MET A 46 1.43 -8.99 -9.12
C MET A 46 0.60 -8.28 -10.21
N VAL A 47 0.48 -8.89 -11.40
CA VAL A 47 -0.43 -8.42 -12.46
C VAL A 47 -1.86 -8.35 -11.95
N ALA A 48 -2.37 -9.40 -11.29
CA ALA A 48 -3.73 -9.41 -10.77
C ALA A 48 -3.93 -8.39 -9.64
N TYR A 49 -2.95 -8.27 -8.74
CA TYR A 49 -2.95 -7.30 -7.65
C TYR A 49 -3.03 -5.87 -8.17
N LEU A 50 -2.15 -5.47 -9.10
CA LEU A 50 -2.16 -4.12 -9.67
C LEU A 50 -3.40 -3.83 -10.51
N LYS A 51 -3.99 -4.83 -11.18
CA LYS A 51 -5.32 -4.67 -11.79
C LYS A 51 -6.38 -4.31 -10.74
N GLY A 52 -6.37 -5.01 -9.60
CA GLY A 52 -7.27 -4.73 -8.48
C GLY A 52 -7.05 -3.34 -7.90
N VAL A 53 -5.80 -2.93 -7.69
CA VAL A 53 -5.45 -1.58 -7.22
C VAL A 53 -5.95 -0.51 -8.18
N ARG A 54 -5.70 -0.64 -9.49
CA ARG A 54 -6.14 0.33 -10.49
C ARG A 54 -7.67 0.45 -10.52
N GLN A 55 -8.39 -0.66 -10.42
CA GLN A 55 -9.85 -0.68 -10.27
C GLN A 55 -10.31 -0.02 -8.97
N TYR A 56 -9.68 -0.31 -7.83
CA TYR A 56 -9.99 0.30 -6.54
C TYR A 56 -9.84 1.83 -6.57
N LEU A 57 -8.84 2.34 -7.28
CA LEU A 57 -8.58 3.77 -7.43
C LEU A 57 -9.61 4.52 -8.30
N GLU A 58 -10.52 3.82 -8.96
CA GLU A 58 -11.72 4.44 -9.56
C GLU A 58 -12.68 5.01 -8.49
N GLY A 59 -12.44 4.69 -7.21
CA GLY A 59 -13.19 5.19 -6.07
C GLY A 59 -14.43 4.36 -5.76
N PRO A 60 -15.45 4.93 -5.09
CA PRO A 60 -16.64 4.22 -4.63
C PRO A 60 -17.64 3.98 -5.79
N THR A 61 -17.19 3.32 -6.85
CA THR A 61 -18.08 2.81 -7.90
C THR A 61 -18.97 1.71 -7.34
N GLU A 62 -20.14 1.49 -7.93
CA GLU A 62 -21.07 0.43 -7.52
C GLU A 62 -20.36 -0.93 -7.40
N ARG A 63 -19.55 -1.27 -8.42
CA ARG A 63 -18.73 -2.49 -8.44
C ARG A 63 -17.74 -2.57 -7.27
N ASN A 64 -17.02 -1.50 -6.98
CA ASN A 64 -16.02 -1.52 -5.91
C ASN A 64 -16.70 -1.62 -4.54
N LEU A 65 -17.82 -0.91 -4.35
CA LEU A 65 -18.62 -0.97 -3.13
C LEU A 65 -19.16 -2.38 -2.89
N GLU A 66 -19.68 -3.06 -3.91
CA GLU A 66 -20.13 -4.46 -3.81
C GLU A 66 -19.00 -5.39 -3.38
N ILE A 67 -17.82 -5.29 -4.00
CA ILE A 67 -16.66 -6.13 -3.69
C ILE A 67 -16.19 -5.93 -2.24
N ILE A 68 -16.02 -4.67 -1.83
CA ILE A 68 -15.50 -4.34 -0.50
C ILE A 68 -16.54 -4.66 0.57
N SER A 69 -17.83 -4.38 0.30
CA SER A 69 -18.91 -4.70 1.21
C SER A 69 -19.00 -6.21 1.45
N ALA A 70 -18.94 -7.01 0.39
CA ALA A 70 -18.95 -8.47 0.51
C ALA A 70 -17.74 -9.03 1.30
N ALA A 71 -16.56 -8.40 1.15
CA ALA A 71 -15.34 -8.86 1.81
C ALA A 71 -15.23 -8.42 3.28
N THR A 72 -15.81 -7.27 3.64
CA THR A 72 -15.63 -6.64 4.96
C THR A 72 -16.86 -6.70 5.85
N GLY A 73 -18.05 -6.89 5.25
CA GLY A 73 -19.34 -6.79 5.94
C GLY A 73 -19.80 -5.36 6.23
N VAL A 74 -19.05 -4.34 5.80
CA VAL A 74 -19.44 -2.92 5.92
C VAL A 74 -20.42 -2.58 4.79
N ASP A 75 -21.49 -1.85 5.10
CA ASP A 75 -22.50 -1.50 4.10
C ASP A 75 -21.99 -0.46 3.09
N ALA A 76 -22.60 -0.46 1.90
CA ALA A 76 -22.17 0.39 0.79
C ALA A 76 -22.33 1.90 1.08
N GLU A 77 -23.32 2.30 1.89
CA GLU A 77 -23.54 3.71 2.24
C GLU A 77 -22.39 4.22 3.12
N THR A 78 -22.02 3.45 4.14
CA THR A 78 -20.84 3.72 4.97
C THR A 78 -19.58 3.75 4.11
N LEU A 79 -19.35 2.75 3.25
CA LEU A 79 -18.16 2.67 2.40
C LEU A 79 -18.05 3.84 1.40
N ALA A 80 -19.17 4.36 0.91
CA ALA A 80 -19.19 5.52 0.02
C ALA A 80 -18.85 6.83 0.75
N GLY A 81 -19.11 6.90 2.05
CA GLY A 81 -18.88 8.09 2.89
C GLY A 81 -17.48 8.18 3.52
N ILE A 82 -16.69 7.10 3.51
CA ILE A 82 -15.34 7.08 4.10
C ILE A 82 -14.24 7.46 3.10
N CYS A 83 -13.10 7.90 3.63
CA CYS A 83 -11.91 8.10 2.83
C CYS A 83 -11.24 6.75 2.52
N TRP A 84 -10.97 6.51 1.25
CA TRP A 84 -10.29 5.31 0.77
C TRP A 84 -8.78 5.55 0.79
N PRO A 85 -7.98 4.75 1.53
CA PRO A 85 -6.53 4.88 1.52
C PRO A 85 -5.98 4.83 0.10
N TYR A 86 -5.10 5.76 -0.26
CA TYR A 86 -4.43 5.73 -1.55
C TYR A 86 -3.45 4.56 -1.62
N MET A 87 -3.50 3.84 -2.73
CA MET A 87 -2.54 2.78 -3.08
C MET A 87 -1.85 3.20 -4.37
N ARG A 88 -0.55 2.92 -4.49
CA ARG A 88 0.18 3.30 -5.70
C ARG A 88 -0.23 2.40 -6.88
N PRO A 89 -0.73 2.94 -8.01
CA PRO A 89 -1.20 2.14 -9.14
C PRO A 89 -0.07 1.45 -9.92
N ASP A 90 1.17 1.94 -9.72
CA ASP A 90 2.40 1.37 -10.27
C ASP A 90 3.03 0.30 -9.38
N GLY A 91 2.58 0.13 -8.13
CA GLY A 91 3.14 -0.83 -7.17
C GLY A 91 4.52 -0.52 -6.62
N VAL A 92 5.14 0.61 -6.98
CA VAL A 92 6.52 0.94 -6.59
C VAL A 92 6.58 1.30 -5.09
N ILE A 93 7.61 0.84 -4.40
CA ILE A 93 7.88 1.21 -3.00
C ILE A 93 8.69 2.50 -2.95
N ASN A 94 8.38 3.41 -2.02
CA ASN A 94 9.21 4.57 -1.76
C ASN A 94 10.34 4.21 -0.77
N TYR A 95 11.47 3.72 -1.28
CA TYR A 95 12.60 3.35 -0.44
C TYR A 95 13.18 4.55 0.34
N ALA A 96 13.17 5.75 -0.24
CA ALA A 96 13.71 6.95 0.41
C ALA A 96 13.03 7.23 1.76
N GLY A 97 11.71 7.08 1.84
CA GLY A 97 11.00 7.22 3.13
C GLY A 97 11.34 6.12 4.14
N SER A 98 11.59 4.89 3.67
CA SER A 98 12.08 3.81 4.53
C SER A 98 13.51 4.07 5.01
N LEU A 99 14.37 4.72 4.21
CA LEU A 99 15.73 5.05 4.60
C LEU A 99 15.79 6.04 5.77
N ASP A 100 14.96 7.08 5.76
CA ASP A 100 14.87 8.05 6.86
C ASP A 100 14.46 7.36 8.17
N TRP A 101 13.49 6.44 8.10
CA TRP A 101 13.07 5.62 9.22
C TRP A 101 14.21 4.71 9.73
N GLN A 102 14.90 4.00 8.84
CA GLN A 102 16.02 3.13 9.21
C GLN A 102 17.16 3.91 9.87
N ASN A 103 17.48 5.11 9.38
CA ASN A 103 18.49 5.98 10.00
C ASN A 103 18.10 6.38 11.42
N TRP A 104 16.82 6.71 11.64
CA TRP A 104 16.33 7.02 12.98
C TRP A 104 16.41 5.81 13.92
N GLU A 105 15.97 4.64 13.47
CA GLU A 105 16.04 3.39 14.25
C GLU A 105 17.49 2.99 14.57
N LEU A 106 18.42 3.14 13.62
CA LEU A 106 19.85 2.90 13.83
C LEU A 106 20.43 3.86 14.87
N ALA A 107 20.08 5.15 14.80
CA ALA A 107 20.53 6.16 15.78
C ALA A 107 19.96 5.94 17.19
N ASN A 108 18.92 5.12 17.32
CA ASN A 108 18.28 4.75 18.59
C ASN A 108 18.65 3.32 19.04
N ASP A 109 19.70 2.72 18.46
CA ASP A 109 20.20 1.37 18.78
C ASP A 109 19.13 0.26 18.61
N ARG A 110 18.16 0.45 17.71
CA ARG A 110 17.08 -0.52 17.42
C ARG A 110 17.31 -1.30 16.12
N LEU A 111 18.20 -0.81 15.26
CA LEU A 111 18.72 -1.53 14.12
C LEU A 111 20.24 -1.69 14.26
N GLU A 112 20.76 -2.83 13.80
CA GLU A 112 22.21 -3.08 13.78
C GLU A 112 22.88 -2.47 12.54
N ALA A 113 22.13 -2.35 11.44
CA ALA A 113 22.58 -1.77 10.19
C ALA A 113 21.39 -1.31 9.32
N ILE A 114 21.68 -0.45 8.35
CA ILE A 114 20.74 -0.08 7.30
C ILE A 114 20.63 -1.23 6.28
N VAL A 115 19.41 -1.57 5.88
CA VAL A 115 19.12 -2.51 4.79
C VAL A 115 19.18 -1.76 3.46
N PRO A 116 20.12 -2.08 2.55
CA PRO A 116 20.20 -1.46 1.22
C PRO A 116 18.94 -1.68 0.39
N GLU A 117 18.65 -0.80 -0.57
CA GLU A 117 17.41 -0.83 -1.37
C GLU A 117 17.23 -2.15 -2.10
N GLU A 118 18.31 -2.64 -2.71
CA GLU A 118 18.35 -3.87 -3.49
C GLU A 118 18.07 -5.13 -2.65
N VAL A 119 18.25 -5.05 -1.33
CA VAL A 119 17.89 -6.11 -0.37
C VAL A 119 16.51 -5.86 0.22
N TYR A 120 16.12 -4.59 0.39
CA TYR A 120 14.88 -4.18 1.01
C TYR A 120 13.65 -4.66 0.23
N TRP A 121 13.70 -4.59 -1.11
CA TRP A 121 12.59 -5.04 -1.94
C TRP A 121 13.02 -5.49 -3.33
N ASN A 122 12.30 -6.49 -3.86
CA ASN A 122 12.51 -6.99 -5.22
C ASN A 122 11.54 -6.32 -6.20
N ARG A 123 12.06 -5.41 -7.02
CA ARG A 123 11.27 -4.64 -7.99
C ARG A 123 10.78 -5.46 -9.20
N SER A 124 11.41 -6.59 -9.51
CA SER A 124 11.16 -7.33 -10.77
C SER A 124 9.70 -7.69 -11.02
N PHE A 125 8.95 -8.08 -9.98
CA PHE A 125 7.53 -8.42 -10.08
C PHE A 125 6.66 -7.23 -10.48
N VAL A 126 6.99 -6.05 -9.96
CA VAL A 126 6.28 -4.81 -10.24
C VAL A 126 6.57 -4.34 -11.66
N ASP A 127 7.84 -4.39 -12.07
CA ASP A 127 8.24 -4.05 -13.44
C ASP A 127 7.55 -4.97 -14.46
N ALA A 128 7.59 -6.29 -14.25
CA ALA A 128 6.91 -7.27 -15.11
C ALA A 128 5.39 -7.03 -15.17
N ALA A 129 4.75 -6.67 -14.06
CA ALA A 129 3.33 -6.37 -14.06
C ALA A 129 3.01 -5.09 -14.85
N ASN A 130 3.83 -4.05 -14.73
CA ASN A 130 3.63 -2.81 -15.48
C ASN A 130 3.93 -2.96 -16.97
N GLU A 131 4.82 -3.88 -17.38
CA GLU A 131 4.99 -4.24 -18.80
C GLU A 131 3.71 -4.86 -19.39
N VAL A 132 3.03 -5.73 -18.63
CA VAL A 132 1.78 -6.38 -19.07
C VAL A 132 0.60 -5.41 -19.07
N LEU A 133 0.51 -4.55 -18.06
CA LEU A 133 -0.65 -3.66 -17.86
C LEU A 133 -0.51 -2.31 -18.56
N GLY A 134 0.69 -1.95 -19.01
CA GLY A 134 1.01 -0.60 -19.46
C GLY A 134 1.09 0.40 -18.30
N ALA A 135 1.46 1.63 -18.65
CA ALA A 135 1.46 2.75 -17.72
C ALA A 135 0.05 2.93 -17.10
N PRO A 136 -0.04 3.21 -15.79
CA PRO A 136 -1.31 3.55 -15.15
C PRO A 136 -1.89 4.86 -15.68
#